data_AF-A0A0F9B8S2-F1
#
_entry.id   AF-A0A0F9B8S2-F1
#
_cell.length_a   1.000
_cell.length_b   1.000
_cell.length_c   1.000
_cell.angle_alpha   90.00
_cell.angle_beta   90.00
_cell.angle_gamma   90.00
#
_symmetry.space_group_name_H-M   'P 1'
#
loop_
_entity.id
_entity.type
_entity.pdbx_description
1 polymer ?
#
loop_
_entity_poly.entity_id
_entity_poly.type
_entity_poly.pdbx_seq_one_letter_code
_entity_poly.pdbx_strand_id
1 'polypeptide(L)' 'GVDGLEIGHTSHTPEQVEAYLRYARAKGLLVSGGTDGHFPDGLPSIGRHHCPDELAAPLLERLGM' A
#
# COMPACT_ATOMS: atom_id res chain seq x y z
N GLY A 1 12.59 9.25 10.30
CA GLY A 1 12.89 8.05 9.48
C GLY A 1 11.81 7.89 8.45
N VAL A 2 11.78 6.79 7.71
CA VAL A 2 10.63 6.43 6.85
C VAL A 2 9.55 5.79 7.72
N ASP A 3 8.28 6.15 7.49
CA ASP A 3 7.15 5.70 8.32
C ASP A 3 6.35 4.54 7.73
N GLY A 4 6.42 4.34 6.40
CA GLY A 4 5.62 3.33 5.72
C GLY A 4 6.19 2.89 4.38
N LEU A 5 5.63 1.82 3.84
CA LEU A 5 5.99 1.22 2.55
C LEU A 5 4.73 0.84 1.77
N GLU A 6 4.70 1.20 0.49
CA GLU A 6 3.65 0.76 -0.42
C GLU A 6 3.92 -0.69 -0.83
N ILE A 7 2.96 -1.59 -0.56
CA ILE A 7 3.04 -3.00 -0.98
C ILE A 7 2.05 -3.31 -2.10
N GLY A 8 0.89 -2.66 -2.11
CA GLY A 8 -0.18 -2.94 -3.08
C GLY A 8 -0.15 -1.94 -4.22
N HIS A 9 0.65 -2.19 -5.26
CA HIS A 9 0.75 -1.34 -6.45
C HIS A 9 0.56 -2.14 -7.74
N THR A 10 0.03 -1.52 -8.79
CA THR A 10 -0.23 -2.16 -10.11
C THR A 10 1.02 -2.75 -10.74
N SER A 11 2.19 -2.17 -10.45
CA SER A 11 3.48 -2.58 -11.00
C SER A 11 4.22 -3.62 -10.15
N HIS A 12 3.68 -4.02 -8.99
CA HIS A 12 4.31 -5.04 -8.15
C HIS A 12 3.93 -6.45 -8.60
N THR A 13 4.92 -7.34 -8.66
CA THR A 13 4.66 -8.79 -8.78
C THR A 13 4.26 -9.38 -7.42
N PRO A 14 3.58 -10.53 -7.37
CA PRO A 14 3.25 -11.20 -6.10
C PRO A 14 4.46 -11.43 -5.19
N GLU A 15 5.63 -11.77 -5.77
CA GLU A 15 6.87 -11.99 -5.04
C GLU A 15 7.40 -10.69 -4.42
N GLN A 16 7.26 -9.56 -5.13
CA GLN A 16 7.62 -8.25 -4.59
C GLN A 16 6.69 -7.85 -3.45
N VAL A 17 5.37 -8.06 -3.60
CA VAL A 17 4.39 -7.79 -2.53
C VAL A 17 4.77 -8.58 -1.26
N GLU A 18 5.08 -9.86 -1.40
CA GLU A 18 5.47 -10.70 -0.27
C GLU A 18 6.79 -10.23 0.37
N ALA A 19 7.80 -9.91 -0.44
CA ALA A 19 9.09 -9.43 0.05
C ALA A 19 8.96 -8.10 0.80
N TYR A 20 8.18 -7.16 0.28
CA TYR A 20 7.95 -5.85 0.88
C TYR A 20 7.12 -5.95 2.15
N LEU A 21 6.10 -6.81 2.18
CA LEU A 21 5.33 -7.07 3.39
C LEU A 21 6.21 -7.67 4.51
N ARG A 22 7.09 -8.62 4.19
CA ARG A 22 8.07 -9.16 5.16
C ARG A 22 9.01 -8.06 5.67
N TYR A 23 9.52 -7.21 4.78
CA TYR A 23 10.40 -6.12 5.16
C TYR A 23 9.70 -5.09 6.06
N ALA A 24 8.49 -4.65 5.70
CA ALA A 24 7.72 -3.69 6.47
C ALA A 24 7.45 -4.21 7.89
N ARG A 25 7.03 -5.48 8.02
CA ARG A 25 6.83 -6.15 9.32
C ARG A 25 8.10 -6.20 10.16
N ALA A 26 9.24 -6.57 9.56
CA ALA A 26 10.52 -6.65 10.26
C ALA A 26 11.03 -5.29 10.76
N LYS A 27 10.55 -4.19 10.16
CA LYS A 27 10.96 -2.82 10.48
C LYS A 27 9.90 -2.02 11.23
N GLY A 28 8.72 -2.60 11.50
CA GLY A 28 7.60 -1.90 12.14
C GLY A 28 7.07 -0.74 11.29
N LEU A 29 7.14 -0.85 9.96
CA LEU A 29 6.65 0.18 9.04
C LEU A 29 5.16 0.03 8.81
N LEU A 30 4.47 1.15 8.61
CA LEU A 30 3.12 1.18 8.10
C LEU A 30 3.07 0.62 6.67
N VAL A 31 1.92 0.10 6.28
CA VAL A 31 1.70 -0.50 4.96
C VAL A 31 0.65 0.30 4.21
N SER A 32 0.88 0.54 2.92
CA SER A 32 -0.08 1.20 2.03
C SER A 32 -0.23 0.48 0.69
N GLY A 33 -1.22 0.92 -0.09
CA GLY A 33 -1.45 0.48 -1.46
C GLY A 33 -2.20 1.54 -2.25
N GLY A 34 -1.96 1.54 -3.55
CA GLY A 34 -2.47 2.54 -4.47
C GLY A 34 -2.40 2.04 -5.91
N THR A 35 -3.26 2.60 -6.74
CA THR A 35 -3.27 2.32 -8.18
C THR A 35 -2.37 3.26 -8.97
N ASP A 36 -1.85 4.29 -8.30
CA ASP A 36 -1.15 5.43 -8.89
C ASP A 36 -1.91 6.04 -10.08
N GLY A 37 -3.22 6.21 -9.88
CA GLY A 37 -4.15 6.63 -10.92
C GLY A 37 -3.86 8.03 -11.45
N HIS A 38 -3.35 8.10 -12.67
CA HIS A 38 -3.16 9.33 -13.44
C HIS A 38 -3.92 9.19 -14.78
N PHE A 39 -5.07 9.87 -14.92
CA PHE A 39 -5.93 9.73 -16.12
C PHE A 39 -6.09 11.05 -16.86
N PRO A 40 -5.46 11.21 -18.03
CA PRO A 40 -5.83 12.22 -19.00
C PRO A 40 -7.04 11.79 -19.87
N ASP A 41 -7.10 10.53 -20.35
CA ASP A 41 -8.14 10.05 -21.29
C ASP A 41 -8.51 8.52 -21.16
N GLY A 42 -8.36 7.89 -19.98
CA GLY A 42 -8.52 6.44 -19.79
C GLY A 42 -9.56 6.01 -18.74
N LEU A 43 -9.98 4.73 -18.77
CA LEU A 43 -10.86 4.14 -17.75
C LEU A 43 -10.22 4.22 -16.36
N PRO A 44 -10.97 4.57 -15.29
CA PRO A 44 -10.41 4.70 -13.96
C PRO A 44 -9.93 3.34 -13.46
N SER A 45 -8.62 3.20 -13.25
CA SER A 45 -8.01 2.07 -12.53
C SER A 45 -8.09 2.24 -11.01
N ILE A 46 -8.58 3.40 -10.52
CA ILE A 46 -8.78 3.67 -9.08
C ILE A 46 -9.71 2.60 -8.48
N GLY A 47 -9.30 2.05 -7.33
CA GLY A 47 -10.02 1.00 -6.62
C GLY A 47 -9.77 -0.42 -7.13
N ARG A 48 -9.05 -0.61 -8.23
CA ARG A 48 -8.72 -1.96 -8.76
C ARG A 48 -7.60 -2.66 -7.99
N HIS A 49 -6.70 -1.89 -7.41
CA HIS A 49 -5.67 -2.38 -6.48
C HIS A 49 -5.91 -1.71 -5.13
N HIS A 50 -6.11 -2.53 -4.10
CA HIS A 50 -6.38 -2.06 -2.76
C HIS A 50 -5.41 -2.73 -1.77
N CYS A 51 -5.02 -1.99 -0.74
CA CYS A 51 -4.45 -2.57 0.47
C CYS A 51 -5.62 -3.05 1.35
N PRO A 52 -5.60 -4.28 1.89
CA PRO A 52 -6.58 -4.70 2.88
C PRO A 52 -6.64 -3.72 4.06
N ASP A 53 -7.85 -3.42 4.53
CA ASP A 53 -8.08 -2.43 5.58
C ASP A 53 -7.31 -2.77 6.87
N GLU A 54 -7.15 -4.05 7.18
CA GLU A 54 -6.42 -4.50 8.37
C GLU A 54 -4.93 -4.15 8.32
N LEU A 55 -4.35 -4.03 7.11
CA LEU A 55 -2.96 -3.62 6.93
C LEU A 55 -2.81 -2.09 6.95
N ALA A 56 -3.86 -1.35 6.58
CA ALA A 56 -3.88 0.11 6.59
C ALA A 56 -4.34 0.70 7.93
N ALA A 57 -5.09 -0.05 8.76
CA ALA A 57 -5.65 0.37 10.03
C ALA A 57 -4.63 1.04 11.00
N PRO A 58 -3.37 0.58 11.10
CA PRO A 58 -2.38 1.22 11.97
C PRO A 58 -2.10 2.71 11.62
N LEU A 59 -2.39 3.13 10.38
CA LEU A 59 -2.31 4.56 10.02
C LEU A 59 -3.34 5.38 10.79
N LEU A 60 -4.58 4.88 10.92
CA LEU A 60 -5.66 5.58 11.62
C LEU A 60 -5.36 5.71 13.11
N GLU A 61 -4.88 4.62 13.73
CA GLU A 61 -4.42 4.62 15.13
C GLU A 61 -3.35 5.68 15.36
N ARG A 62 -2.40 5.82 14.41
CA ARG A 62 -1.32 6.80 14.48
C ARG A 62 -1.82 8.24 14.30
N LEU A 63 -2.93 8.43 13.58
CA LEU A 63 -3.60 9.73 13.42
C LEU A 63 -4.57 10.05 14.58
N GLY A 64 -4.80 9.11 15.49
CA GLY A 64 -5.74 9.26 16.60
C GLY A 64 -7.21 9.20 16.18
N MET A 65 -7.50 8.48 15.10
CA MET A 65 -8.85 8.28 14.55
C MET A 65 -9.46 6.95 14.99
#